data_AF-A0A7K1AF38-F1
#
_entry.id   AF-A0A7K1AF38-F1
#
_cell.length_a   1.000
_cell.length_b   1.000
_cell.length_c   1.000
_cell.angle_alpha   90.00
_cell.angle_beta   90.00
_cell.angle_gamma   90.00
#
_symmetry.space_group_name_H-M   'P 1'
#
loop_
_entity.id
_entity.type
_entity.pdbx_description
1 polymer ?
#
loop_
_entity_poly.entity_id
_entity_poly.type
_entity_poly.pdbx_seq_one_letter_code
_entity_poly.pdbx_strand_id
1 'polypeptide(L)'
;MSETRLAFRTCPLCEAGCGLEIAVQTSPLQVINKTESIGRIRGDMDDVFSHGFICPKGSTLKQLHEDPDRLRKPLIKRNGVHVEVEWDEAWAEVAGRLQDLIERHGRDAVAVYLGNPNAHSLSAMLYNRTLLQGLGTHNRFSASTVDQLPKQVAAGYMFGTGVHVAVPDLDRTDFLMILGANPYASNGSVCTAPDFPGRIEAIKTRGGTVVVVDPRFTRTAQEADTWLAIRPASDALFLMAVVNVLFAENLVKIQDRIAVLLNGLEDIRQACQRFTPEAVSDATGLDPQAIRQVARDMSAASSAAVYGRIGTTTTEFGTTASWLVDVVNTLTGNLDSVGGAMFAKPVLGGPTTRGTSGKGSGFRIGRGGGKTKVNGYPEVMGEYPAAALAEEITDVSESGIKALITVAGNPVLSTPHSHQLSSALEQLELMISVDIYLNETTRHADIILPSPSQLQRDHYDVLLLQFAIRNVANYSPAVLPLDDGQPDEWEILAKLGLIAQGFGPDVDPAQADDLAIDGLVRHSVGDP
;
A
#
# COMPACT_ATOMS: atom_id res chain seq x y z
N MET A 1 -37.54 -5.54 -23.13
CA MET A 1 -37.37 -4.81 -21.84
C MET A 1 -35.91 -4.90 -21.46
N SER A 2 -35.36 -3.93 -20.73
CA SER A 2 -33.99 -4.05 -20.21
C SER A 2 -33.97 -5.09 -19.10
N GLU A 3 -33.09 -6.07 -19.20
CA GLU A 3 -32.83 -7.03 -18.12
C GLU A 3 -31.87 -6.39 -17.11
N THR A 4 -32.00 -6.76 -15.84
CA THR A 4 -31.09 -6.31 -14.78
C THR A 4 -30.62 -7.53 -14.02
N ARG A 5 -29.30 -7.70 -13.94
CA ARG A 5 -28.65 -8.70 -13.07
C ARG A 5 -27.87 -7.98 -11.97
N LEU A 6 -27.70 -8.65 -10.83
CA LEU A 6 -26.84 -8.18 -9.76
C LEU A 6 -25.47 -8.86 -9.88
N ALA A 7 -24.42 -8.09 -9.65
CA ALA A 7 -23.06 -8.58 -9.48
C ALA A 7 -22.53 -8.12 -8.12
N PHE A 8 -21.77 -8.99 -7.45
CA PHE A 8 -21.20 -8.72 -6.15
C PHE A 8 -19.68 -8.71 -6.25
N ARG A 9 -19.04 -7.74 -5.60
CA ARG A 9 -17.58 -7.64 -5.60
C ARG A 9 -17.03 -6.90 -4.40
N THR A 10 -15.76 -7.14 -4.12
CA THR A 10 -14.95 -6.27 -3.25
C THR A 10 -14.62 -4.96 -3.96
N CYS A 11 -14.72 -3.85 -3.24
CA CYS A 11 -14.33 -2.53 -3.71
C CYS A 11 -12.80 -2.47 -3.88
N PRO A 12 -12.29 -2.16 -5.09
CA PRO A 12 -10.86 -2.22 -5.40
C PRO A 12 -10.13 -0.87 -5.21
N LEU A 13 -10.75 0.12 -4.55
CA LEU A 13 -10.22 1.49 -4.51
C LEU A 13 -9.33 1.78 -3.30
N CYS A 14 -9.55 1.10 -2.19
CA CYS A 14 -8.74 1.25 -0.98
C CYS A 14 -8.74 -0.05 -0.18
N GLU A 15 -7.83 -0.15 0.78
CA GLU A 15 -7.60 -1.38 1.54
C GLU A 15 -8.78 -1.84 2.40
N ALA A 16 -9.77 -0.99 2.66
CA ALA A 16 -10.92 -1.33 3.48
C ALA A 16 -11.73 -2.53 2.95
N GLY A 17 -11.65 -2.84 1.64
CA GLY A 17 -12.21 -4.06 1.08
C GLY A 17 -13.74 -4.20 1.23
N CYS A 18 -14.49 -3.10 1.13
CA CYS A 18 -15.96 -3.14 1.29
C CYS A 18 -16.64 -3.98 0.21
N GLY A 19 -17.67 -4.74 0.56
CA GLY A 19 -18.53 -5.46 -0.38
C GLY A 19 -19.50 -4.53 -1.10
N LEU A 20 -19.64 -4.72 -2.42
CA LEU A 20 -20.48 -3.93 -3.31
C LEU A 20 -21.51 -4.82 -4.00
N GLU A 21 -22.75 -4.34 -4.07
CA GLU A 21 -23.78 -4.83 -4.98
C GLU A 21 -23.89 -3.86 -6.16
N ILE A 22 -23.75 -4.39 -7.37
CA ILE A 22 -23.73 -3.64 -8.63
C ILE A 22 -24.87 -4.13 -9.50
N ALA A 23 -25.83 -3.26 -9.80
CA ALA A 23 -26.83 -3.54 -10.82
C ALA A 23 -26.22 -3.37 -12.21
N VAL A 24 -26.30 -4.41 -13.03
CA VAL A 24 -25.87 -4.41 -14.43
C VAL A 24 -27.10 -4.50 -15.31
N GLN A 25 -27.21 -3.58 -16.27
CA GLN A 25 -28.37 -3.43 -17.13
C GLN A 25 -28.02 -3.75 -18.58
N THR A 26 -28.89 -4.54 -19.22
CA THR A 26 -28.74 -4.98 -20.60
C THR A 26 -30.02 -4.72 -21.38
N SER A 27 -29.95 -3.84 -22.37
CA SER A 27 -31.04 -3.56 -23.31
C SER A 27 -30.97 -4.50 -24.54
N PRO A 28 -32.06 -4.66 -25.32
CA PRO A 28 -32.03 -5.50 -26.52
C PRO A 28 -30.96 -5.12 -27.55
N LEU A 29 -30.64 -3.84 -27.70
CA LEU A 29 -29.56 -3.37 -28.58
C LEU A 29 -28.18 -3.73 -28.04
N GLN A 30 -28.03 -3.69 -26.72
CA GLN A 30 -26.81 -4.08 -26.01
C GLN A 30 -26.55 -5.59 -26.09
N VAL A 31 -27.59 -6.43 -26.11
CA VAL A 31 -27.45 -7.87 -26.36
C VAL A 31 -26.82 -8.13 -27.74
N ILE A 32 -27.27 -7.42 -28.78
CA ILE A 32 -26.72 -7.54 -30.13
C ILE A 32 -25.26 -7.10 -30.17
N ASN A 33 -24.95 -6.01 -29.47
CA ASN A 33 -23.61 -5.41 -29.44
C ASN A 33 -22.70 -6.01 -28.36
N LYS A 34 -23.15 -7.05 -27.63
CA LYS A 34 -22.45 -7.65 -26.48
C LYS A 34 -21.93 -6.64 -25.46
N THR A 35 -22.69 -5.58 -25.23
CA THR A 35 -22.34 -4.52 -24.26
C THR A 35 -23.28 -4.58 -23.07
N GLU A 36 -22.84 -4.09 -21.92
CA GLU A 36 -23.66 -3.93 -20.72
C GLU A 36 -23.42 -2.53 -20.15
N SER A 37 -24.34 -2.04 -19.31
CA SER A 37 -24.20 -0.75 -18.64
C SER A 37 -24.35 -0.88 -17.14
N ILE A 38 -23.61 -0.06 -16.41
CA ILE A 38 -23.67 -0.08 -14.95
C ILE A 38 -24.85 0.79 -14.49
N GLY A 39 -25.73 0.19 -13.69
CA GLY A 39 -26.82 0.86 -13.01
C GLY A 39 -26.35 1.49 -11.69
N ARG A 40 -27.06 1.14 -10.61
CA ARG A 40 -26.75 1.59 -9.26
C ARG A 40 -25.67 0.70 -8.63
N ILE A 41 -24.74 1.34 -7.90
CA ILE A 41 -23.80 0.68 -7.00
C ILE A 41 -24.19 1.03 -5.57
N ARG A 42 -24.32 0.03 -4.71
CA ARG A 42 -24.54 0.19 -3.26
C ARG A 42 -23.67 -0.79 -2.48
N GLY A 43 -23.57 -0.60 -1.16
CA GLY A 43 -22.95 -1.60 -0.30
C GLY A 43 -23.76 -2.89 -0.33
N ASP A 44 -23.07 -4.02 -0.36
CA ASP A 44 -23.68 -5.33 -0.22
C ASP A 44 -24.10 -5.54 1.24
N MET A 45 -25.40 -5.62 1.49
CA MET A 45 -25.95 -5.77 2.84
C MET A 45 -25.61 -7.13 3.47
N ASP A 46 -25.33 -8.14 2.65
CA ASP A 46 -25.00 -9.50 3.09
C ASP A 46 -23.48 -9.73 3.15
N ASP A 47 -22.65 -8.75 2.77
CA ASP A 47 -21.20 -8.87 2.84
C ASP A 47 -20.73 -9.04 4.29
N VAL A 48 -19.96 -10.10 4.51
CA VAL A 48 -19.55 -10.56 5.84
C VAL A 48 -18.54 -9.64 6.52
N PHE A 49 -17.91 -8.71 5.77
CA PHE A 49 -16.88 -7.85 6.31
C PHE A 49 -17.39 -6.43 6.58
N SER A 50 -18.13 -5.88 5.62
CA SER A 50 -18.57 -4.49 5.57
C SER A 50 -20.05 -4.28 5.91
N HIS A 51 -20.88 -5.33 5.88
CA HIS A 51 -22.29 -5.27 6.30
C HIS A 51 -23.09 -4.12 5.66
N GLY A 52 -22.88 -3.87 4.37
CA GLY A 52 -23.56 -2.81 3.62
C GLY A 52 -22.89 -1.43 3.69
N PHE A 53 -21.79 -1.27 4.43
CA PHE A 53 -21.05 -0.02 4.43
C PHE A 53 -20.43 0.30 3.07
N ILE A 54 -20.65 1.51 2.60
CA ILE A 54 -20.03 2.05 1.39
C ILE A 54 -19.71 3.53 1.57
N CYS A 55 -18.56 3.97 1.06
CA CYS A 55 -18.16 5.38 1.04
C CYS A 55 -18.33 5.98 -0.37
N PRO A 56 -18.24 7.32 -0.53
CA PRO A 56 -18.40 7.97 -1.83
C PRO A 56 -17.45 7.46 -2.93
N LYS A 57 -16.27 6.95 -2.56
CA LYS A 57 -15.32 6.34 -3.49
C LYS A 57 -15.93 5.08 -4.14
N GLY A 58 -16.41 4.13 -3.33
CA GLY A 58 -16.97 2.88 -3.84
C GLY A 58 -18.21 3.08 -4.70
N SER A 59 -19.07 4.04 -4.34
CA SER A 59 -20.29 4.35 -5.10
C SER A 59 -20.04 4.96 -6.48
N THR A 60 -18.81 5.42 -6.76
CA THR A 60 -18.44 6.13 -8.00
C THR A 60 -17.65 5.29 -9.00
N LEU A 61 -17.53 3.97 -8.80
CA LEU A 61 -16.85 3.07 -9.74
C LEU A 61 -17.44 3.10 -11.16
N LYS A 62 -18.75 3.34 -11.27
CA LYS A 62 -19.42 3.54 -12.57
C LYS A 62 -18.79 4.71 -13.32
N GLN A 63 -18.63 5.85 -12.66
CA GLN A 63 -18.10 7.07 -13.24
C GLN A 63 -16.66 6.87 -13.72
N LEU A 64 -15.84 6.13 -12.98
CA LEU A 64 -14.47 5.78 -13.41
C LEU A 64 -14.46 4.84 -14.63
N HIS A 65 -15.38 3.89 -14.70
CA HIS A 65 -15.48 2.97 -15.84
C HIS A 65 -15.96 3.69 -17.11
N GLU A 66 -16.96 4.55 -16.97
CA GLU A 66 -17.61 5.28 -18.06
C GLU A 66 -16.92 6.60 -18.40
N ASP A 67 -15.83 6.93 -17.70
CA ASP A 67 -15.05 8.14 -17.93
C ASP A 67 -14.62 8.24 -19.41
N PRO A 68 -14.94 9.34 -20.11
CA PRO A 68 -14.52 9.55 -21.50
C PRO A 68 -13.00 9.71 -21.63
N ASP A 69 -12.31 10.19 -20.59
CA ASP A 69 -10.86 10.41 -20.62
C ASP A 69 -10.07 9.12 -20.32
N ARG A 70 -10.75 8.04 -19.91
CA ARG A 70 -10.13 6.73 -19.71
C ARG A 70 -9.66 6.15 -21.03
N LEU A 71 -8.37 5.86 -21.11
CA LEU A 71 -7.74 5.18 -22.24
C LEU A 71 -8.26 3.75 -22.36
N ARG A 72 -8.69 3.39 -23.57
CA ARG A 72 -9.16 2.03 -23.93
C ARG A 72 -8.24 1.33 -24.92
N LYS A 73 -7.40 2.12 -25.60
CA LYS A 73 -6.41 1.65 -26.56
C LYS A 73 -5.03 2.27 -26.27
N PRO A 74 -3.94 1.58 -26.65
CA PRO A 74 -2.61 2.11 -26.48
C PRO A 74 -2.41 3.47 -27.15
N LEU A 75 -1.53 4.27 -26.56
CA LEU A 75 -1.06 5.53 -27.16
C LEU A 75 0.44 5.44 -27.45
N ILE A 76 0.86 5.91 -28.62
CA ILE A 76 2.28 6.14 -28.95
C ILE A 76 2.50 7.63 -29.17
N LYS A 77 3.56 8.19 -28.60
CA LYS A 77 3.95 9.59 -28.77
C LYS A 77 4.72 9.77 -30.08
N ARG A 78 4.13 10.49 -31.03
CA ARG A 78 4.69 10.81 -32.35
C ARG A 78 4.83 12.32 -32.49
N ASN A 79 6.04 12.79 -32.76
CA ASN A 79 6.33 14.23 -32.90
C ASN A 79 5.79 15.07 -31.72
N GLY A 80 5.89 14.52 -30.50
CA GLY A 80 5.43 15.17 -29.28
C GLY A 80 3.93 15.02 -28.97
N VAL A 81 3.15 14.34 -29.80
CA VAL A 81 1.70 14.15 -29.63
C VAL A 81 1.37 12.67 -29.44
N HIS A 82 0.53 12.33 -28.46
CA HIS A 82 0.03 10.98 -28.27
C HIS A 82 -1.04 10.63 -29.30
N VAL A 83 -0.86 9.52 -30.01
CA VAL A 83 -1.77 9.01 -31.04
C VAL A 83 -2.23 7.61 -30.65
N GLU A 84 -3.53 7.36 -30.78
CA GLU A 84 -4.11 6.03 -30.57
C GLU A 84 -3.61 5.04 -31.63
N VAL A 85 -3.23 3.84 -31.19
CA VAL A 85 -2.78 2.74 -32.05
C VAL A 85 -3.41 1.42 -31.62
N GLU A 86 -3.31 0.41 -32.47
CA GLU A 86 -3.71 -0.95 -32.13
C GLU A 86 -2.61 -1.67 -31.30
N TRP A 87 -3.00 -2.72 -30.58
CA TRP A 87 -2.09 -3.45 -29.67
C TRP A 87 -0.86 -4.03 -30.35
N ASP A 88 -0.98 -4.59 -31.55
CA ASP A 88 0.15 -5.17 -32.29
C ASP A 88 1.23 -4.12 -32.59
N GLU A 89 0.81 -2.91 -32.97
CA GLU A 89 1.71 -1.78 -33.21
C GLU A 89 2.39 -1.31 -31.92
N ALA A 90 1.64 -1.23 -30.82
CA ALA A 90 2.19 -0.89 -29.51
C ALA A 90 3.23 -1.92 -29.04
N TRP A 91 2.96 -3.22 -29.20
CA TRP A 91 3.91 -4.27 -28.82
C TRP A 91 5.17 -4.26 -29.68
N ALA A 92 5.05 -4.01 -30.99
CA ALA A 92 6.20 -3.87 -31.87
C ALA A 92 7.10 -2.69 -31.46
N GLU A 93 6.50 -1.53 -31.12
CA GLU A 93 7.23 -0.35 -30.65
C GLU A 93 7.94 -0.63 -29.32
N VAL A 94 7.26 -1.27 -28.37
CA VAL A 94 7.86 -1.68 -27.08
C VAL A 94 9.04 -2.61 -27.31
N ALA A 95 8.88 -3.65 -28.13
CA ALA A 95 9.93 -4.62 -28.38
C ALA A 95 11.15 -3.98 -29.05
N GLY A 96 10.94 -3.16 -30.06
CA GLY A 96 12.02 -2.47 -30.76
C GLY A 96 12.82 -1.53 -29.83
N ARG A 97 12.13 -0.66 -29.09
CA ARG A 97 12.81 0.38 -28.28
C ARG A 97 13.38 -0.15 -26.97
N LEU A 98 12.67 -1.04 -26.27
CA LEU A 98 13.12 -1.54 -24.98
C LEU A 98 14.33 -2.47 -25.14
N GLN A 99 14.33 -3.34 -26.15
CA GLN A 99 15.45 -4.26 -26.39
C GLN A 99 16.70 -3.50 -26.82
N ASP A 100 16.58 -2.60 -27.80
CA ASP A 100 17.70 -1.74 -28.24
C ASP A 100 18.32 -0.96 -27.07
N LEU A 101 17.49 -0.38 -26.20
CA LEU A 101 17.98 0.36 -25.04
C LEU A 101 18.71 -0.55 -24.03
N ILE A 102 18.19 -1.74 -23.75
CA ILE A 102 18.83 -2.72 -22.87
C ILE A 102 20.16 -3.20 -23.47
N GLU A 103 20.23 -3.41 -24.79
CA GLU A 103 21.46 -3.80 -25.48
C GLU A 103 22.53 -2.70 -25.42
N ARG A 104 22.14 -1.43 -25.58
CA ARG A 104 23.06 -0.29 -25.55
C ARG A 104 23.55 0.08 -24.15
N HIS A 105 22.67 0.05 -23.15
CA HIS A 105 22.95 0.62 -21.82
C HIS A 105 22.94 -0.40 -20.67
N GLY A 106 22.53 -1.63 -20.94
CA GLY A 106 22.35 -2.67 -19.92
C GLY A 106 21.05 -2.52 -19.13
N ARG A 107 20.73 -3.55 -18.34
CA ARG A 107 19.45 -3.69 -17.63
C ARG A 107 19.23 -2.63 -16.55
N ASP A 108 20.28 -2.23 -15.85
CA ASP A 108 20.19 -1.19 -14.80
C ASP A 108 20.01 0.23 -15.37
N ALA A 109 20.03 0.42 -16.70
CA ALA A 109 19.59 1.67 -17.31
C ALA A 109 18.06 1.82 -17.35
N VAL A 110 17.31 0.73 -17.11
CA VAL A 110 15.86 0.73 -17.01
C VAL A 110 15.46 0.79 -15.55
N ALA A 111 14.60 1.73 -15.18
CA ALA A 111 13.98 1.80 -13.86
C ALA A 111 12.51 1.41 -13.91
N VAL A 112 11.97 1.02 -12.76
CA VAL A 112 10.53 0.76 -12.59
C VAL A 112 9.97 1.59 -11.46
N TYR A 113 8.79 2.19 -11.67
CA TYR A 113 7.98 2.77 -10.60
C TYR A 113 6.64 2.02 -10.48
N LEU A 114 6.40 1.41 -9.31
CA LEU A 114 5.13 0.75 -9.00
C LEU A 114 4.24 1.68 -8.14
N GLY A 115 3.10 2.10 -8.68
CA GLY A 115 2.16 2.94 -7.94
C GLY A 115 1.29 2.17 -6.94
N ASN A 116 0.60 2.88 -6.04
CA ASN A 116 -0.24 2.28 -5.00
C ASN A 116 -1.38 1.37 -5.52
N PRO A 117 -2.08 1.67 -6.64
CA PRO A 117 -3.12 0.80 -7.20
C PRO A 117 -2.71 -0.66 -7.41
N ASN A 118 -1.41 -0.94 -7.60
CA ASN A 118 -0.89 -2.31 -7.70
C ASN A 118 -1.24 -3.16 -6.47
N ALA A 119 -1.23 -2.60 -5.26
CA ALA A 119 -1.56 -3.31 -4.03
C ALA A 119 -3.04 -3.74 -3.95
N HIS A 120 -3.90 -3.14 -4.77
CA HIS A 120 -5.35 -3.42 -4.85
C HIS A 120 -5.71 -4.22 -6.11
N SER A 121 -4.73 -4.67 -6.88
CA SER A 121 -4.92 -5.50 -8.07
C SER A 121 -4.40 -6.92 -7.85
N LEU A 122 -5.23 -7.90 -8.17
CA LEU A 122 -4.83 -9.31 -8.16
C LEU A 122 -3.72 -9.57 -9.20
N SER A 123 -3.93 -9.11 -10.44
CA SER A 123 -2.99 -9.27 -11.54
C SER A 123 -1.65 -8.62 -11.24
N ALA A 124 -1.64 -7.37 -10.77
CA ALA A 124 -0.40 -6.69 -10.41
C ALA A 124 0.36 -7.40 -9.28
N MET A 125 -0.34 -7.85 -8.24
CA MET A 125 0.28 -8.55 -7.12
C MET A 125 0.91 -9.89 -7.51
N LEU A 126 0.35 -10.58 -8.50
CA LEU A 126 0.89 -11.85 -9.00
C LEU A 126 2.00 -11.66 -10.05
N TYR A 127 1.86 -10.67 -10.94
CA TYR A 127 2.68 -10.56 -12.15
C TYR A 127 3.71 -9.43 -12.16
N ASN A 128 3.67 -8.48 -11.20
CA ASN A 128 4.76 -7.51 -11.08
C ASN A 128 6.11 -8.20 -10.84
N ARG A 129 6.13 -9.34 -10.14
CA ARG A 129 7.34 -10.14 -9.98
C ARG A 129 7.89 -10.62 -11.33
N THR A 130 7.02 -11.10 -12.22
CA THR A 130 7.38 -11.53 -13.58
C THR A 130 7.99 -10.38 -14.38
N LEU A 131 7.35 -9.20 -14.36
CA LEU A 131 7.89 -8.00 -15.00
C LEU A 131 9.28 -7.63 -14.43
N LEU A 132 9.41 -7.53 -13.11
CA LEU A 132 10.66 -7.15 -12.45
C LEU A 132 11.79 -8.15 -12.70
N GLN A 133 11.49 -9.45 -12.70
CA GLN A 133 12.46 -10.51 -13.03
C GLN A 133 12.86 -10.45 -14.51
N GLY A 134 11.92 -10.22 -15.41
CA GLY A 134 12.19 -10.09 -16.84
C GLY A 134 13.06 -8.89 -17.19
N LEU A 135 12.86 -7.76 -16.49
CA LEU A 135 13.71 -6.58 -16.62
C LEU A 135 15.10 -6.83 -16.03
N GLY A 136 15.17 -7.53 -14.88
CA GLY A 136 16.44 -7.82 -14.21
C GLY A 136 17.15 -6.58 -13.66
N THR A 137 16.45 -5.44 -13.57
CA THR A 137 16.98 -4.19 -13.03
C THR A 137 16.93 -4.15 -11.50
N HIS A 138 17.89 -3.46 -10.90
CA HIS A 138 17.91 -3.10 -9.48
C HIS A 138 17.28 -1.72 -9.20
N ASN A 139 17.06 -0.90 -10.24
CA ASN A 139 16.47 0.43 -10.11
C ASN A 139 14.95 0.33 -9.97
N ARG A 140 14.50 0.02 -8.76
CA ARG A 140 13.10 -0.18 -8.44
C ARG A 140 12.65 0.87 -7.44
N PHE A 141 11.53 1.51 -7.75
CA PHE A 141 10.92 2.56 -6.95
C PHE A 141 9.44 2.23 -6.79
N SER A 142 8.83 2.68 -5.71
CA SER A 142 7.38 2.53 -5.53
C SER A 142 6.80 3.60 -4.63
N ALA A 143 5.46 3.69 -4.67
CA ALA A 143 4.69 4.52 -3.75
C ALA A 143 4.91 4.15 -2.26
N SER A 144 5.38 2.93 -1.96
CA SER A 144 5.57 2.48 -0.57
C SER A 144 6.63 3.30 0.17
N THR A 145 7.65 3.76 -0.55
CA THR A 145 8.77 4.54 0.01
C THR A 145 8.39 5.95 0.44
N VAL A 146 7.21 6.43 0.03
CA VAL A 146 6.63 7.72 0.45
C VAL A 146 5.37 7.55 1.32
N ASP A 147 5.12 6.32 1.80
CA ASP A 147 3.98 5.97 2.64
C ASP A 147 4.44 5.09 3.84
N GLN A 148 4.38 3.77 3.71
CA GLN A 148 4.41 2.85 4.85
C GLN A 148 5.79 2.28 5.18
N LEU A 149 6.81 2.53 4.37
CA LEU A 149 8.14 1.91 4.50
C LEU A 149 8.75 2.04 5.92
N PRO A 150 8.64 3.19 6.62
CA PRO A 150 9.16 3.30 7.98
C PRO A 150 8.54 2.31 8.98
N LYS A 151 7.24 2.03 8.85
CA LYS A 151 6.57 0.99 9.64
C LYS A 151 7.04 -0.41 9.26
N GLN A 152 7.24 -0.67 7.98
CA GLN A 152 7.75 -1.95 7.50
C GLN A 152 9.20 -2.20 7.96
N VAL A 153 10.06 -1.18 7.98
CA VAL A 153 11.41 -1.30 8.53
C VAL A 153 11.39 -1.60 10.03
N ALA A 154 10.56 -0.89 10.80
CA ALA A 154 10.39 -1.15 12.22
C ALA A 154 9.89 -2.59 12.48
N ALA A 155 8.85 -3.01 11.77
CA ALA A 155 8.32 -4.37 11.81
C ALA A 155 9.36 -5.42 11.39
N GLY A 156 10.18 -5.12 10.37
CA GLY A 156 11.27 -5.96 9.94
C GLY A 156 12.26 -6.25 11.05
N TYR A 157 12.72 -5.21 11.76
CA TYR A 157 13.65 -5.37 12.88
C TYR A 157 13.02 -6.02 14.11
N MET A 158 11.74 -5.76 14.40
CA MET A 158 11.05 -6.33 15.57
C MET A 158 10.58 -7.77 15.36
N PHE A 159 10.01 -8.07 14.19
CA PHE A 159 9.26 -9.29 13.92
C PHE A 159 9.87 -10.14 12.80
N GLY A 160 11.00 -9.72 12.23
CA GLY A 160 11.78 -10.49 11.26
C GLY A 160 11.37 -10.30 9.80
N THR A 161 10.26 -9.61 9.52
CA THR A 161 9.82 -9.26 8.16
C THR A 161 9.02 -7.97 8.13
N GLY A 162 9.15 -7.18 7.06
CA GLY A 162 8.52 -5.87 6.96
C GLY A 162 7.02 -5.90 6.69
N VAL A 163 6.44 -7.07 6.41
CA VAL A 163 4.99 -7.24 6.19
C VAL A 163 4.25 -7.76 7.43
N HIS A 164 4.95 -8.04 8.54
CA HIS A 164 4.33 -8.50 9.78
C HIS A 164 3.99 -7.31 10.69
N VAL A 165 2.84 -6.70 10.47
CA VAL A 165 2.40 -5.51 11.20
C VAL A 165 1.22 -5.87 12.10
N ALA A 166 1.29 -5.50 13.38
CA ALA A 166 0.15 -5.59 14.28
C ALA A 166 -0.86 -4.47 13.97
N VAL A 167 -2.14 -4.83 13.90
CA VAL A 167 -3.25 -3.92 13.59
C VAL A 167 -4.22 -3.81 14.77
N PRO A 168 -4.85 -2.65 15.02
CA PRO A 168 -5.75 -2.48 16.16
C PRO A 168 -7.00 -3.35 16.04
N ASP A 169 -7.39 -4.02 17.12
CA ASP A 169 -8.62 -4.79 17.21
C ASP A 169 -9.84 -3.89 17.47
N LEU A 170 -10.22 -3.15 16.43
CA LEU A 170 -11.20 -2.06 16.52
C LEU A 170 -12.55 -2.45 17.13
N ASP A 171 -12.97 -3.71 17.02
CA ASP A 171 -14.30 -4.13 17.53
C ASP A 171 -14.29 -4.49 19.01
N ARG A 172 -13.10 -4.66 19.60
CA ARG A 172 -12.95 -5.15 20.98
C ARG A 172 -12.12 -4.21 21.86
N THR A 173 -11.40 -3.24 21.29
CA THR A 173 -10.62 -2.28 22.07
C THR A 173 -11.50 -1.38 22.93
N ASP A 174 -11.05 -1.09 24.16
CA ASP A 174 -11.68 -0.14 25.08
C ASP A 174 -10.98 1.22 25.08
N PHE A 175 -9.74 1.30 24.59
CA PHE A 175 -9.01 2.55 24.42
C PHE A 175 -8.27 2.55 23.08
N LEU A 176 -8.55 3.50 22.20
CA LEU A 176 -7.87 3.62 20.90
C LEU A 176 -7.14 4.95 20.81
N MET A 177 -5.82 4.92 20.66
CA MET A 177 -5.02 6.09 20.33
C MET A 177 -4.64 6.08 18.85
N ILE A 178 -5.05 7.12 18.13
CA ILE A 178 -4.81 7.31 16.70
C ILE A 178 -3.78 8.42 16.52
N LEU A 179 -2.62 8.14 15.92
CA LEU A 179 -1.55 9.13 15.66
C LEU A 179 -1.39 9.37 14.16
N GLY A 180 -1.46 10.63 13.73
CA GLY A 180 -1.18 11.04 12.35
C GLY A 180 -2.01 10.27 11.31
N ALA A 181 -3.26 9.94 11.63
CA ALA A 181 -4.16 9.17 10.78
C ALA A 181 -5.58 9.77 10.79
N ASN A 182 -6.26 9.70 9.65
CA ASN A 182 -7.62 10.23 9.48
C ASN A 182 -8.57 9.19 8.85
N PRO A 183 -8.91 8.11 9.58
CA PRO A 183 -9.76 7.03 9.09
C PRO A 183 -11.15 7.47 8.62
N TYR A 184 -11.70 8.59 9.09
CA TYR A 184 -12.94 9.14 8.51
C TYR A 184 -12.83 9.52 7.02
N ALA A 185 -11.62 9.84 6.55
CA ALA A 185 -11.37 10.11 5.14
C ALA A 185 -10.79 8.89 4.41
N SER A 186 -9.85 8.18 5.05
CA SER A 186 -9.08 7.12 4.40
C SER A 186 -9.70 5.72 4.52
N ASN A 187 -10.59 5.48 5.49
CA ASN A 187 -11.03 4.14 5.93
C ASN A 187 -9.89 3.24 6.45
N GLY A 188 -8.89 3.82 7.12
CA GLY A 188 -7.71 3.07 7.58
C GLY A 188 -6.53 3.17 6.61
N SER A 189 -5.40 2.62 7.01
CA SER A 189 -4.16 2.44 6.22
C SER A 189 -3.30 1.41 6.96
N VAL A 190 -2.81 0.35 6.31
CA VAL A 190 -2.22 -0.86 6.94
C VAL A 190 -3.06 -1.31 8.15
N CYS A 191 -4.38 -1.27 7.98
CA CYS A 191 -5.39 -1.72 8.92
C CYS A 191 -6.68 -1.89 8.11
N THR A 192 -6.76 -3.02 7.40
CA THR A 192 -7.88 -3.38 6.54
C THR A 192 -9.11 -3.59 7.40
N ALA A 193 -9.99 -2.58 7.39
CA ALA A 193 -11.22 -2.54 8.16
C ALA A 193 -12.27 -1.69 7.43
N PRO A 194 -13.34 -2.29 6.87
CA PRO A 194 -14.47 -1.53 6.37
C PRO A 194 -15.19 -0.85 7.53
N ASP A 195 -15.84 0.27 7.24
CA ASP A 195 -16.57 1.08 8.21
C ASP A 195 -15.72 1.51 9.43
N PHE A 196 -14.48 1.95 9.19
CA PHE A 196 -13.66 2.52 10.26
C PHE A 196 -14.40 3.61 11.06
N PRO A 197 -15.15 4.55 10.43
CA PRO A 197 -16.03 5.49 11.13
C PRO A 197 -17.01 4.82 12.11
N GLY A 198 -17.81 3.87 11.65
CA GLY A 198 -18.77 3.15 12.50
C GLY A 198 -18.09 2.35 13.60
N ARG A 199 -16.86 1.84 13.36
CA ARG A 199 -16.08 1.16 14.41
C ARG A 199 -15.56 2.12 15.49
N ILE A 200 -15.19 3.36 15.13
CA ILE A 200 -14.88 4.43 16.10
C ILE A 200 -16.11 4.74 16.95
N GLU A 201 -17.26 4.94 16.31
CA GLU A 201 -18.53 5.19 17.01
C GLU A 201 -18.92 4.01 17.92
N ALA A 202 -18.68 2.78 17.48
CA ALA A 202 -18.92 1.58 18.25
C ALA A 202 -18.00 1.45 19.47
N ILE A 203 -16.74 1.92 19.41
CA ILE A 203 -15.82 1.98 20.57
C ILE A 203 -16.44 2.86 21.65
N LYS A 204 -16.91 4.05 21.28
CA LYS A 204 -17.50 5.00 22.22
C LYS A 204 -18.83 4.50 22.77
N THR A 205 -19.67 3.92 21.91
CA THR A 205 -21.00 3.42 22.29
C THR A 205 -20.92 2.32 23.36
N ARG A 206 -19.87 1.48 23.33
CA ARG A 206 -19.63 0.46 24.36
C ARG A 206 -18.87 0.97 25.59
N GLY A 207 -18.63 2.27 25.70
CA GLY A 207 -17.97 2.91 26.84
C GLY A 207 -16.45 3.01 26.73
N GLY A 208 -15.88 2.70 25.56
CA GLY A 208 -14.47 2.89 25.29
C GLY A 208 -14.12 4.35 25.00
N THR A 209 -12.82 4.66 24.96
CA THR A 209 -12.27 6.01 24.74
C THR A 209 -11.45 6.05 23.45
N VAL A 210 -11.61 7.11 22.67
CA VAL A 210 -10.82 7.37 21.46
C VAL A 210 -10.04 8.68 21.62
N VAL A 211 -8.72 8.59 21.47
CA VAL A 211 -7.80 9.73 21.51
C VAL A 211 -7.16 9.91 20.13
N VAL A 212 -7.19 11.13 19.60
CA VAL A 212 -6.54 11.48 18.33
C VAL A 212 -5.39 12.44 18.59
N VAL A 213 -4.20 12.08 18.14
CA VAL A 213 -2.98 12.88 18.17
C VAL A 213 -2.66 13.29 16.74
N ASP A 214 -2.97 14.54 16.40
CA ASP A 214 -2.84 15.07 15.04
C ASP A 214 -2.67 16.59 15.11
N PRO A 215 -1.73 17.22 14.38
CA PRO A 215 -1.64 18.69 14.31
C PRO A 215 -2.92 19.36 13.79
N ARG A 216 -3.75 18.63 13.03
CA ARG A 216 -5.00 19.12 12.43
C ARG A 216 -6.21 18.60 13.18
N PHE A 217 -7.18 19.48 13.42
CA PHE A 217 -8.51 19.06 13.91
C PHE A 217 -9.33 18.48 12.76
N THR A 218 -9.09 17.20 12.45
CA THR A 218 -9.77 16.47 11.37
C THR A 218 -11.16 15.99 11.80
N ARG A 219 -11.94 15.44 10.85
CA ARG A 219 -13.21 14.76 11.19
C ARG A 219 -13.00 13.61 12.17
N THR A 220 -11.89 12.87 12.06
CA THR A 220 -11.56 11.83 13.05
C THR A 220 -11.35 12.44 14.45
N ALA A 221 -10.65 13.57 14.54
CA ALA A 221 -10.45 14.26 15.82
C ALA A 221 -11.76 14.84 16.40
N GLN A 222 -12.66 15.32 15.54
CA GLN A 222 -13.98 15.80 15.95
C GLN A 222 -14.84 14.71 16.59
N GLU A 223 -14.74 13.48 16.10
CA GLU A 223 -15.51 12.33 16.60
C GLU A 223 -14.81 11.60 17.76
N ALA A 224 -13.58 11.99 18.11
CA ALA A 224 -12.82 11.45 19.24
C ALA A 224 -13.27 12.05 20.58
N ASP A 225 -12.91 11.40 21.69
CA ASP A 225 -13.14 11.92 23.04
C ASP A 225 -12.09 12.97 23.43
N THR A 226 -10.88 12.83 22.89
CA THR A 226 -9.78 13.78 23.12
C THR A 226 -8.99 14.00 21.85
N TRP A 227 -8.68 15.26 21.57
CA TRP A 227 -7.75 15.66 20.53
C TRP A 227 -6.51 16.32 21.14
N LEU A 228 -5.33 15.80 20.80
CA LEU A 228 -4.04 16.38 21.15
C LEU A 228 -3.43 17.02 19.91
N ALA A 229 -3.37 18.35 19.90
CA ALA A 229 -2.82 19.17 18.83
C ALA A 229 -1.28 19.18 18.86
N ILE A 230 -0.68 18.03 18.54
CA ILE A 230 0.78 17.86 18.53
C ILE A 230 1.45 18.74 17.46
N ARG A 231 2.65 19.24 17.71
CA ARG A 231 3.48 19.90 16.70
C ARG A 231 3.95 18.86 15.65
N PRO A 232 3.91 19.17 14.35
CA PRO A 232 4.31 18.23 13.31
C PRO A 232 5.70 17.61 13.54
N ALA A 233 5.83 16.32 13.23
CA ALA A 233 7.07 15.53 13.33
C ALA A 233 7.65 15.36 14.74
N SER A 234 6.85 15.57 15.80
CA SER A 234 7.27 15.37 17.20
C SER A 234 6.69 14.11 17.87
N ASP A 235 6.07 13.23 17.09
CA ASP A 235 5.39 12.01 17.55
C ASP A 235 6.30 11.06 18.32
N ALA A 236 7.56 10.91 17.89
CA ALA A 236 8.55 10.09 18.58
C ALA A 236 8.86 10.63 20.00
N LEU A 237 8.89 11.94 20.18
CA LEU A 237 9.09 12.56 21.50
C LEU A 237 7.88 12.33 22.41
N PHE A 238 6.67 12.50 21.87
CA PHE A 238 5.43 12.20 22.59
C PHE A 238 5.38 10.75 23.05
N LEU A 239 5.62 9.79 22.14
CA LEU A 239 5.60 8.36 22.48
C LEU A 239 6.71 8.00 23.48
N MET A 240 7.91 8.57 23.38
CA MET A 240 8.97 8.38 24.39
C MET A 240 8.56 8.90 25.76
N ALA A 241 7.83 10.02 25.83
CA ALA A 241 7.32 10.55 27.09
C ALA A 241 6.18 9.69 27.67
N VAL A 242 5.35 9.10 26.83
CA VAL A 242 4.39 8.07 27.26
C VAL A 242 5.14 6.87 27.86
N VAL A 243 6.18 6.36 27.19
CA VAL A 243 7.04 5.28 27.71
C VAL A 243 7.68 5.66 29.05
N ASN A 244 8.18 6.89 29.18
CA ASN A 244 8.73 7.42 30.43
C ASN A 244 7.70 7.35 31.57
N VAL A 245 6.48 7.85 31.36
CA VAL A 245 5.40 7.82 32.36
C VAL A 245 5.06 6.38 32.74
N LEU A 246 4.98 5.46 31.76
CA LEU A 246 4.69 4.05 32.03
C LEU A 246 5.70 3.43 33.01
N PHE A 247 7.00 3.71 32.84
CA PHE A 247 8.01 3.23 33.77
C PHE A 247 8.02 3.99 35.10
N ALA A 248 7.99 5.33 35.06
CA ALA A 248 8.08 6.18 36.25
C ALA A 248 6.93 5.95 37.24
N GLU A 249 5.75 5.61 36.73
CA GLU A 249 4.56 5.36 37.54
C GLU A 249 4.26 3.86 37.74
N ASN A 250 5.17 2.96 37.33
CA ASN A 250 5.03 1.51 37.42
C ASN A 250 3.76 0.95 36.75
N LEU A 251 3.42 1.49 35.57
CA LEU A 251 2.24 1.15 34.77
C LEU A 251 2.50 0.12 33.66
N VAL A 252 3.71 -0.46 33.62
CA VAL A 252 4.10 -1.50 32.64
C VAL A 252 3.41 -2.84 32.97
N LYS A 253 2.77 -3.44 31.97
CA LYS A 253 1.93 -4.65 32.06
C LYS A 253 2.26 -5.69 30.97
N ILE A 254 3.55 -5.91 30.69
CA ILE A 254 3.98 -6.87 29.67
C ILE A 254 3.45 -8.27 30.01
N GLN A 255 2.87 -8.96 29.02
CA GLN A 255 2.39 -10.34 29.18
C GLN A 255 3.56 -11.33 29.28
N ASP A 256 3.48 -12.33 30.16
CA ASP A 256 4.54 -13.33 30.37
C ASP A 256 4.95 -14.05 29.06
N ARG A 257 3.98 -14.37 28.20
CA ARG A 257 4.24 -15.02 26.91
C ARG A 257 5.04 -14.16 25.93
N ILE A 258 4.98 -12.83 26.08
CA ILE A 258 5.74 -11.87 25.29
C ILE A 258 7.07 -11.57 25.96
N ALA A 259 7.11 -11.49 27.30
CA ALA A 259 8.30 -11.16 28.08
C ALA A 259 9.51 -12.04 27.72
N VAL A 260 9.30 -13.33 27.47
CA VAL A 260 10.35 -14.28 27.06
C VAL A 260 10.92 -14.05 25.65
N LEU A 261 10.25 -13.26 24.83
CA LEU A 261 10.65 -12.91 23.46
C LEU A 261 11.31 -11.53 23.37
N LEU A 262 11.23 -10.72 24.43
CA LEU A 262 11.71 -9.34 24.39
C LEU A 262 13.24 -9.27 24.52
N ASN A 263 13.81 -8.34 23.76
CA ASN A 263 15.20 -7.92 23.86
C ASN A 263 15.25 -6.38 23.98
N GLY A 264 16.13 -5.86 24.83
CA GLY A 264 16.33 -4.41 25.00
C GLY A 264 15.34 -3.70 25.95
N LEU A 265 14.61 -4.42 26.80
CA LEU A 265 13.66 -3.81 27.76
C LEU A 265 14.35 -2.87 28.77
N GLU A 266 15.53 -3.24 29.26
CA GLU A 266 16.29 -2.38 30.15
C GLU A 266 16.86 -1.17 29.40
N ASP A 267 17.30 -1.35 28.16
CA ASP A 267 17.83 -0.27 27.33
C ASP A 267 16.78 0.82 27.10
N ILE A 268 15.52 0.44 26.79
CA ILE A 268 14.44 1.42 26.63
C ILE A 268 14.08 2.11 27.94
N ARG A 269 14.09 1.39 29.08
CA ARG A 269 13.85 1.95 30.41
C ARG A 269 14.90 3.02 30.75
N GLN A 270 16.16 2.80 30.40
CA GLN A 270 17.21 3.79 30.60
C GLN A 270 17.07 4.95 29.60
N ALA A 271 16.86 4.65 28.31
CA ALA A 271 16.75 5.65 27.26
C ALA A 271 15.57 6.62 27.47
N CYS A 272 14.46 6.17 28.06
CA CYS A 272 13.28 7.00 28.26
C CYS A 272 13.43 8.03 29.38
N GLN A 273 14.40 7.90 30.30
CA GLN A 273 14.51 8.77 31.49
C GLN A 273 14.61 10.26 31.17
N ARG A 274 15.29 10.62 30.07
CA ARG A 274 15.46 12.02 29.63
C ARG A 274 14.25 12.61 28.92
N PHE A 275 13.26 11.80 28.55
CA PHE A 275 12.05 12.21 27.84
C PHE A 275 10.89 12.32 28.83
N THR A 276 11.03 13.15 29.86
CA THR A 276 9.91 13.45 30.76
C THR A 276 8.84 14.25 30.01
N PRO A 277 7.56 14.20 30.44
CA PRO A 277 6.52 15.06 29.89
C PRO A 277 6.91 16.55 29.82
N GLU A 278 7.62 17.05 30.84
CA GLU A 278 8.15 18.42 30.85
C GLU A 278 9.22 18.64 29.77
N ALA A 279 10.18 17.72 29.64
CA ALA A 279 11.30 17.87 28.70
C ALA A 279 10.85 17.89 27.23
N VAL A 280 9.74 17.23 26.90
CA VAL A 280 9.21 17.17 25.53
C VAL A 280 8.11 18.20 25.26
N SER A 281 7.61 18.90 26.29
CA SER A 281 6.43 19.77 26.17
C SER A 281 6.60 20.87 25.13
N ASP A 282 7.72 21.60 25.17
CA ASP A 282 7.98 22.66 24.22
C ASP A 282 8.08 22.11 22.79
N ALA A 283 8.80 21.01 22.58
CA ALA A 283 8.98 20.43 21.24
C ALA A 283 7.68 19.86 20.66
N THR A 284 6.86 19.23 21.50
CA THR A 284 5.58 18.62 21.09
C THR A 284 4.42 19.60 21.07
N GLY A 285 4.53 20.72 21.77
CA GLY A 285 3.43 21.67 22.00
C GLY A 285 2.32 21.12 22.91
N LEU A 286 2.55 19.99 23.58
CA LEU A 286 1.56 19.34 24.45
C LEU A 286 1.81 19.69 25.92
N ASP A 287 0.71 19.84 26.68
CA ASP A 287 0.76 19.97 28.14
C ASP A 287 1.35 18.68 28.76
N PRO A 288 2.38 18.78 29.63
CA PRO A 288 2.92 17.63 30.36
C PRO A 288 1.84 16.79 31.06
N GLN A 289 0.80 17.44 31.59
CA GLN A 289 -0.28 16.74 32.28
C GLN A 289 -1.16 15.95 31.31
N ALA A 290 -1.39 16.44 30.09
CA ALA A 290 -2.13 15.71 29.07
C ALA A 290 -1.40 14.42 28.65
N ILE A 291 -0.06 14.47 28.53
CA ILE A 291 0.78 13.29 28.23
C ILE A 291 0.62 12.25 29.35
N ARG A 292 0.71 12.67 30.61
CA ARG A 292 0.52 11.77 31.77
C ARG A 292 -0.87 11.16 31.78
N GLN A 293 -1.89 11.98 31.55
CA GLN A 293 -3.28 11.55 31.59
C GLN A 293 -3.54 10.47 30.55
N VAL A 294 -3.11 10.69 29.31
CA VAL A 294 -3.25 9.70 28.23
C VAL A 294 -2.50 8.39 28.54
N ALA A 295 -1.29 8.46 29.11
CA ALA A 295 -0.55 7.25 29.51
C ALA A 295 -1.28 6.46 30.62
N ARG A 296 -1.86 7.17 31.60
CA ARG A 296 -2.63 6.57 32.70
C ARG A 296 -3.92 5.95 32.21
N ASP A 297 -4.69 6.66 31.41
CA ASP A 297 -5.98 6.19 30.88
C ASP A 297 -5.78 4.96 30.01
N MET A 298 -4.78 4.98 29.12
CA MET A 298 -4.42 3.83 28.29
C MET A 298 -4.01 2.61 29.13
N SER A 299 -3.20 2.79 30.20
CA SER A 299 -2.83 1.67 31.07
C SER A 299 -3.99 1.19 31.93
N ALA A 300 -4.91 2.07 32.34
CA ALA A 300 -6.06 1.72 33.17
C ALA A 300 -7.15 0.97 32.41
N ALA A 301 -7.27 1.17 31.09
CA ALA A 301 -8.22 0.46 30.25
C ALA A 301 -8.01 -1.07 30.27
N SER A 302 -9.11 -1.82 30.13
CA SER A 302 -9.06 -3.30 30.08
C SER A 302 -8.33 -3.80 28.84
N SER A 303 -8.47 -3.09 27.73
CA SER A 303 -7.74 -3.31 26.47
C SER A 303 -7.46 -1.97 25.79
N ALA A 304 -6.31 -1.84 25.15
CA ALA A 304 -5.94 -0.62 24.43
C ALA A 304 -5.17 -0.92 23.15
N ALA A 305 -5.30 -0.06 22.15
CA ALA A 305 -4.49 -0.12 20.94
C ALA A 305 -3.96 1.26 20.55
N VAL A 306 -2.67 1.32 20.23
CA VAL A 306 -2.03 2.49 19.63
C VAL A 306 -1.82 2.23 18.15
N TYR A 307 -2.29 3.15 17.32
CA TYR A 307 -2.29 3.05 15.87
C TYR A 307 -1.75 4.34 15.24
N GLY A 308 -0.64 4.25 14.51
CA GLY A 308 -0.02 5.39 13.82
C GLY A 308 0.15 5.14 12.34
N ARG A 309 -0.09 6.15 11.48
CA ARG A 309 -0.03 6.03 10.00
C ARG A 309 0.69 7.20 9.33
N ILE A 310 0.33 7.56 8.10
CA ILE A 310 1.12 8.43 7.20
C ILE A 310 1.70 9.66 7.89
N GLY A 311 0.96 10.31 8.80
CA GLY A 311 1.45 11.48 9.54
C GLY A 311 2.64 11.18 10.45
N THR A 312 2.80 9.95 10.92
CA THR A 312 3.97 9.50 11.69
C THR A 312 5.06 8.91 10.80
N THR A 313 4.75 8.34 9.64
CA THR A 313 5.75 7.71 8.76
C THR A 313 6.44 8.70 7.82
N THR A 314 5.75 9.71 7.32
CA THR A 314 6.31 10.71 6.38
C THR A 314 7.05 11.86 7.10
N THR A 315 7.86 11.50 8.09
CA THR A 315 8.65 12.42 8.92
C THR A 315 10.07 11.90 9.11
N GLU A 316 11.00 12.77 9.51
CA GLU A 316 12.42 12.42 9.71
C GLU A 316 12.63 11.23 10.66
N PHE A 317 11.79 11.12 11.70
CA PHE A 317 11.88 10.06 12.72
C PHE A 317 10.81 8.97 12.55
N GLY A 318 10.27 8.79 11.34
CA GLY A 318 9.10 7.92 11.13
C GLY A 318 9.32 6.45 11.48
N THR A 319 10.53 5.91 11.30
CA THR A 319 10.86 4.54 11.72
C THR A 319 10.87 4.42 13.24
N THR A 320 11.43 5.42 13.93
CA THR A 320 11.45 5.48 15.40
C THR A 320 10.04 5.63 15.96
N ALA A 321 9.21 6.52 15.41
CA ALA A 321 7.81 6.67 15.81
C ALA A 321 7.03 5.36 15.61
N SER A 322 7.21 4.70 14.47
CA SER A 322 6.58 3.41 14.16
C SER A 322 6.98 2.30 15.15
N TRP A 323 8.26 2.23 15.49
CA TRP A 323 8.78 1.32 16.51
C TRP A 323 8.18 1.62 17.90
N LEU A 324 8.08 2.90 18.27
CA LEU A 324 7.54 3.31 19.56
C LEU A 324 6.05 3.01 19.71
N VAL A 325 5.27 3.02 18.64
CA VAL A 325 3.88 2.52 18.65
C VAL A 325 3.84 1.06 19.12
N ASP A 326 4.71 0.20 18.58
CA ASP A 326 4.78 -1.21 18.98
C ASP A 326 5.33 -1.38 20.40
N VAL A 327 6.30 -0.56 20.81
CA VAL A 327 6.82 -0.53 22.19
C VAL A 327 5.71 -0.19 23.17
N VAL A 328 4.91 0.85 22.91
CA VAL A 328 3.81 1.25 23.80
C VAL A 328 2.74 0.15 23.89
N ASN A 329 2.34 -0.44 22.76
CA ASN A 329 1.44 -1.60 22.75
C ASN A 329 2.02 -2.78 23.56
N THR A 330 3.34 -3.02 23.48
CA THR A 330 4.03 -4.06 24.25
C THR A 330 4.03 -3.76 25.76
N LEU A 331 4.46 -2.56 26.16
CA LEU A 331 4.61 -2.16 27.56
C LEU A 331 3.28 -2.10 28.30
N THR A 332 2.18 -1.83 27.60
CA THR A 332 0.82 -1.81 28.16
C THR A 332 0.16 -3.19 28.18
N GLY A 333 0.83 -4.23 27.66
CA GLY A 333 0.29 -5.59 27.63
C GLY A 333 -0.71 -5.84 26.51
N ASN A 334 -0.73 -4.99 25.48
CA ASN A 334 -1.72 -5.01 24.42
C ASN A 334 -1.21 -5.54 23.07
N LEU A 335 0.10 -5.77 22.92
CA LEU A 335 0.63 -6.42 21.72
C LEU A 335 0.18 -7.89 21.66
N ASP A 336 -0.33 -8.28 20.50
CA ASP A 336 -0.91 -9.58 20.16
C ASP A 336 -2.04 -10.02 21.12
N SER A 337 -2.78 -9.07 21.69
CA SER A 337 -3.86 -9.34 22.66
C SER A 337 -5.23 -9.03 22.09
N VAL A 338 -6.26 -9.74 22.55
CA VAL A 338 -7.67 -9.41 22.22
C VAL A 338 -8.00 -8.01 22.72
N GLY A 339 -8.58 -7.17 21.87
CA GLY A 339 -8.81 -5.74 22.14
C GLY A 339 -7.55 -4.87 22.02
N GLY A 340 -6.38 -5.45 21.78
CA GLY A 340 -5.13 -4.74 21.57
C GLY A 340 -4.70 -4.63 20.11
N ALA A 341 -3.39 -4.60 19.86
CA ALA A 341 -2.82 -4.63 18.51
C ALA A 341 -2.47 -6.08 18.13
N MET A 342 -3.16 -6.67 17.16
CA MET A 342 -3.08 -8.10 16.83
C MET A 342 -2.45 -8.36 15.45
N PHE A 343 -1.83 -9.52 15.28
CA PHE A 343 -1.37 -9.97 13.96
C PHE A 343 -2.48 -10.72 13.21
N ALA A 344 -2.73 -10.35 11.95
CA ALA A 344 -3.70 -11.04 11.12
C ALA A 344 -3.22 -12.46 10.75
N LYS A 345 -4.18 -13.36 10.48
CA LYS A 345 -3.92 -14.72 9.98
C LYS A 345 -4.67 -14.93 8.65
N PRO A 346 -4.18 -14.32 7.55
CA PRO A 346 -4.88 -14.33 6.27
C PRO A 346 -5.07 -15.74 5.71
N VAL A 347 -6.15 -15.95 4.96
CA VAL A 347 -6.58 -17.27 4.46
C VAL A 347 -5.58 -17.87 3.47
N LEU A 348 -5.00 -17.08 2.54
CA LEU A 348 -3.95 -17.55 1.62
C LEU A 348 -2.61 -17.83 2.30
N GLY A 349 -2.51 -17.49 3.59
CA GLY A 349 -1.26 -17.41 4.31
C GLY A 349 -0.30 -16.39 3.70
N GLY A 350 0.95 -16.42 4.14
CA GLY A 350 1.98 -15.53 3.62
C GLY A 350 3.31 -15.75 4.33
N PRO A 351 4.30 -14.85 4.14
CA PRO A 351 5.57 -14.90 4.85
C PRO A 351 5.42 -14.91 6.39
N THR A 352 4.24 -14.52 6.87
CA THR A 352 3.88 -14.40 8.29
C THR A 352 3.21 -15.63 8.89
N THR A 353 2.75 -16.58 8.05
CA THR A 353 2.06 -17.80 8.49
C THR A 353 2.73 -19.08 7.97
N ARG A 354 3.85 -18.95 7.26
CA ARG A 354 4.67 -20.05 6.72
C ARG A 354 6.04 -20.08 7.40
N GLY A 355 6.69 -21.24 7.35
CA GLY A 355 8.02 -21.45 7.94
C GLY A 355 8.00 -22.11 9.32
N THR A 356 9.18 -22.27 9.91
CA THR A 356 9.34 -22.89 11.23
C THR A 356 9.42 -21.82 12.32
N SER A 357 8.56 -21.91 13.34
CA SER A 357 8.60 -21.02 14.49
C SER A 357 10.01 -20.88 15.09
N GLY A 358 10.43 -19.64 15.34
CA GLY A 358 11.75 -19.32 15.91
C GLY A 358 12.92 -19.39 14.91
N LYS A 359 12.68 -19.70 13.64
CA LYS A 359 13.70 -19.68 12.58
C LYS A 359 13.34 -18.65 11.52
N GLY A 360 14.32 -17.83 11.12
CA GLY A 360 14.18 -16.86 10.05
C GLY A 360 15.53 -16.30 9.61
N SER A 361 15.57 -15.72 8.41
CA SER A 361 16.77 -15.06 7.87
C SER A 361 17.04 -13.67 8.48
N GLY A 362 16.08 -13.17 9.28
CA GLY A 362 16.09 -11.82 9.84
C GLY A 362 15.83 -10.75 8.77
N PHE A 363 15.75 -9.51 9.22
CA PHE A 363 15.56 -8.35 8.35
C PHE A 363 16.87 -7.55 8.22
N ARG A 364 17.19 -7.17 6.99
CA ARG A 364 18.34 -6.33 6.65
C ARG A 364 17.97 -5.44 5.47
N ILE A 365 18.39 -4.18 5.56
CA ILE A 365 18.38 -3.18 4.49
C ILE A 365 19.71 -3.20 3.73
N GLY A 366 19.75 -2.64 2.53
CA GLY A 366 20.94 -2.58 1.68
C GLY A 366 21.43 -3.96 1.25
N ARG A 367 20.51 -4.86 0.90
CA ARG A 367 20.86 -6.24 0.56
C ARG A 367 21.75 -6.24 -0.68
N GLY A 368 22.82 -7.04 -0.65
CA GLY A 368 23.81 -7.08 -1.73
C GLY A 368 24.64 -5.80 -1.89
N GLY A 369 24.58 -4.86 -0.93
CA GLY A 369 25.30 -3.58 -1.00
C GLY A 369 24.62 -2.52 -1.88
N GLY A 370 23.37 -2.76 -2.31
CA GLY A 370 22.61 -1.84 -3.17
C GLY A 370 22.38 -0.48 -2.52
N LYS A 371 22.76 0.57 -3.24
CA LYS A 371 22.58 1.97 -2.86
C LYS A 371 22.27 2.81 -4.09
N THR A 372 21.53 3.91 -3.90
CA THR A 372 21.39 4.93 -4.95
C THR A 372 22.76 5.48 -5.34
N LYS A 373 22.94 5.87 -6.61
CA LYS A 373 24.24 6.27 -7.16
C LYS A 373 24.63 7.68 -6.74
N VAL A 374 23.66 8.59 -6.60
CA VAL A 374 23.89 10.00 -6.27
C VAL A 374 24.19 10.17 -4.77
N ASN A 375 23.21 9.83 -3.93
CA ASN A 375 23.29 10.08 -2.47
C ASN A 375 23.63 8.85 -1.61
N GLY A 376 23.74 7.66 -2.21
CA GLY A 376 24.13 6.46 -1.46
C GLY A 376 23.06 5.93 -0.50
N TYR A 377 21.78 6.25 -0.71
CA TYR A 377 20.68 5.74 0.12
C TYR A 377 20.57 4.23 -0.04
N PRO A 378 20.49 3.44 1.06
CA PRO A 378 20.39 2.00 0.96
C PRO A 378 19.03 1.59 0.39
N GLU A 379 19.03 0.48 -0.36
CA GLU A 379 17.80 -0.22 -0.73
C GLU A 379 17.06 -0.72 0.52
N VAL A 380 15.73 -0.73 0.47
CA VAL A 380 14.86 -1.32 1.49
C VAL A 380 13.80 -2.17 0.81
N MET A 381 13.70 -3.45 1.14
CA MET A 381 12.70 -4.38 0.58
C MET A 381 12.66 -4.53 -0.96
N GLY A 382 13.79 -4.27 -1.60
CA GLY A 382 14.06 -4.40 -3.03
C GLY A 382 13.95 -3.08 -3.78
N GLU A 383 13.70 -1.96 -3.10
CA GLU A 383 13.43 -0.67 -3.70
C GLU A 383 14.26 0.48 -3.11
N TYR A 384 14.49 1.50 -3.93
CA TYR A 384 15.12 2.76 -3.55
C TYR A 384 14.06 3.84 -3.27
N PRO A 385 14.40 4.88 -2.47
CA PRO A 385 13.47 5.96 -2.19
C PRO A 385 12.99 6.66 -3.46
N ALA A 386 11.66 6.76 -3.66
CA ALA A 386 11.10 7.44 -4.82
C ALA A 386 11.51 8.92 -4.92
N ALA A 387 11.83 9.55 -3.78
CA ALA A 387 12.37 10.92 -3.73
C ALA A 387 13.75 11.06 -4.41
N ALA A 388 14.50 9.97 -4.60
CA ALA A 388 15.78 9.96 -5.30
C ALA A 388 15.63 9.69 -6.82
N LEU A 389 14.43 9.40 -7.33
CA LEU A 389 14.25 9.01 -8.73
C LEU A 389 14.74 10.10 -9.71
N ALA A 390 14.47 11.37 -9.43
CA ALA A 390 14.82 12.47 -10.33
C ALA A 390 16.34 12.66 -10.48
N GLU A 391 17.08 12.58 -9.38
CA GLU A 391 18.55 12.69 -9.38
C GLU A 391 19.20 11.44 -10.03
N GLU A 392 18.64 10.24 -9.84
CA GLU A 392 19.15 9.03 -10.48
C GLU A 392 18.95 9.01 -12.00
N ILE A 393 18.05 9.86 -12.52
CA ILE A 393 17.90 10.13 -13.96
C ILE A 393 18.90 11.19 -14.43
N THR A 394 19.06 12.30 -13.68
CA THR A 394 19.69 13.52 -14.18
C THR A 394 21.15 13.71 -13.78
N ASP A 395 21.51 13.29 -12.57
CA ASP A 395 22.82 13.61 -11.96
C ASP A 395 23.83 12.45 -12.09
N VAL A 396 23.41 11.36 -12.73
CA VAL A 396 24.26 10.20 -13.03
C VAL A 396 24.57 10.20 -14.52
N SER A 397 25.83 10.48 -14.87
CA SER A 397 26.32 10.65 -16.26
C SER A 397 25.94 9.52 -17.26
N GLU A 398 26.90 8.65 -17.62
CA GLU A 398 26.66 7.60 -18.62
C GLU A 398 25.89 6.41 -18.04
N SER A 399 25.95 6.22 -16.71
CA SER A 399 25.33 5.09 -16.01
C SER A 399 23.97 5.41 -15.38
N GLY A 400 23.38 6.57 -15.68
CA GLY A 400 22.07 6.97 -15.15
C GLY A 400 20.91 6.18 -15.74
N ILE A 401 19.72 6.39 -15.17
CA ILE A 401 18.48 5.82 -15.68
C ILE A 401 18.19 6.45 -17.06
N LYS A 402 18.06 5.62 -18.09
CA LYS A 402 17.71 6.02 -19.47
C LYS A 402 16.28 5.67 -19.85
N ALA A 403 15.69 4.69 -19.17
CA ALA A 403 14.28 4.34 -19.35
C ALA A 403 13.53 4.20 -18.04
N LEU A 404 12.24 4.54 -18.05
CA LEU A 404 11.34 4.33 -16.93
C LEU A 404 10.09 3.56 -17.37
N ILE A 405 9.78 2.47 -16.67
CA ILE A 405 8.50 1.78 -16.79
C ILE A 405 7.67 2.12 -15.55
N THR A 406 6.51 2.76 -15.73
CA THR A 406 5.58 3.04 -14.63
C THR A 406 4.38 2.11 -14.72
N VAL A 407 4.01 1.46 -13.61
CA VAL A 407 2.82 0.61 -13.54
C VAL A 407 1.83 1.23 -12.56
N ALA A 408 0.67 1.65 -13.08
CA ALA A 408 -0.44 2.26 -12.36
C ALA A 408 0.01 3.33 -11.36
N GLY A 409 0.77 4.32 -11.83
CA GLY A 409 1.47 5.28 -10.97
C GLY A 409 1.55 6.68 -11.55
N ASN A 410 1.38 7.68 -10.69
CA ASN A 410 1.55 9.10 -11.03
C ASN A 410 2.57 9.78 -10.09
N PRO A 411 3.87 9.37 -10.12
CA PRO A 411 4.90 9.88 -9.23
C PRO A 411 5.14 11.38 -9.35
N VAL A 412 4.89 12.01 -10.51
CA VAL A 412 4.99 13.48 -10.65
C VAL A 412 4.06 14.17 -9.63
N LEU A 413 2.84 13.65 -9.43
CA LEU A 413 1.89 14.21 -8.47
C LEU A 413 2.06 13.65 -7.04
N SER A 414 2.51 12.40 -6.91
CA SER A 414 2.46 11.63 -5.65
C SER A 414 3.78 11.52 -4.89
N THR A 415 4.88 12.07 -5.43
CA THR A 415 6.20 12.07 -4.77
C THR A 415 6.72 13.50 -4.56
N PRO A 416 7.65 13.73 -3.61
CA PRO A 416 8.26 15.03 -3.41
C PRO A 416 8.99 15.55 -4.66
N HIS A 417 9.17 16.87 -4.73
CA HIS A 417 9.89 17.55 -5.83
C HIS A 417 9.29 17.32 -7.23
N SER A 418 7.95 17.38 -7.35
CA SER A 418 7.18 17.19 -8.59
C SER A 418 7.77 17.86 -9.84
N HIS A 419 8.20 19.13 -9.75
CA HIS A 419 8.80 19.84 -10.87
C HIS A 419 10.15 19.25 -11.30
N GLN A 420 10.99 18.88 -10.34
CA GLN A 420 12.27 18.25 -10.60
C GLN A 420 12.07 16.90 -11.29
N LEU A 421 11.14 16.08 -10.79
CA LEU A 421 10.84 14.80 -11.42
C LEU A 421 10.26 14.98 -12.83
N SER A 422 9.31 15.89 -13.03
CA SER A 422 8.74 16.16 -14.36
C SER A 422 9.82 16.57 -15.36
N SER A 423 10.75 17.46 -14.99
CA SER A 423 11.89 17.85 -15.84
C SER A 423 12.89 16.71 -16.05
N ALA A 424 13.08 15.82 -15.07
CA ALA A 424 13.93 14.64 -15.22
C ALA A 424 13.34 13.65 -16.24
N LEU A 425 12.02 13.43 -16.21
CA LEU A 425 11.35 12.51 -17.14
C LEU A 425 11.48 12.94 -18.61
N GLU A 426 11.65 14.24 -18.89
CA GLU A 426 11.91 14.75 -20.25
C GLU A 426 13.29 14.35 -20.81
N GLN A 427 14.20 13.87 -19.96
CA GLN A 427 15.56 13.45 -20.34
C GLN A 427 15.68 11.96 -20.60
N LEU A 428 14.62 11.18 -20.34
CA LEU A 428 14.60 9.74 -20.62
C LEU A 428 14.62 9.49 -22.14
N GLU A 429 15.33 8.44 -22.56
CA GLU A 429 15.32 7.95 -23.94
C GLU A 429 14.05 7.13 -24.24
N LEU A 430 13.44 6.54 -23.22
CA LEU A 430 12.23 5.74 -23.33
C LEU A 430 11.42 5.79 -22.03
N MET A 431 10.12 6.03 -22.13
CA MET A 431 9.21 5.85 -21.01
C MET A 431 7.97 5.07 -21.44
N ILE A 432 7.69 3.98 -20.73
CA ILE A 432 6.52 3.13 -20.95
C ILE A 432 5.63 3.21 -19.72
N SER A 433 4.33 3.43 -19.92
CA SER A 433 3.36 3.51 -18.84
C SER A 433 2.27 2.47 -19.00
N VAL A 434 2.10 1.60 -18.01
CA VAL A 434 0.89 0.78 -17.88
C VAL A 434 -0.10 1.56 -17.03
N ASP A 435 -1.01 2.32 -17.66
CA ASP A 435 -1.93 3.22 -16.98
C ASP A 435 -3.17 3.49 -17.83
N ILE A 436 -4.28 3.83 -17.18
CA ILE A 436 -5.58 4.05 -17.83
C ILE A 436 -5.85 5.52 -18.16
N TYR A 437 -4.95 6.45 -17.81
CA TYR A 437 -5.12 7.88 -18.08
C TYR A 437 -3.87 8.53 -18.69
N LEU A 438 -4.11 9.57 -19.48
CA LEU A 438 -3.11 10.58 -19.80
C LEU A 438 -3.05 11.61 -18.66
N ASN A 439 -2.08 11.45 -17.75
CA ASN A 439 -1.95 12.21 -16.51
C ASN A 439 -0.60 12.97 -16.44
N GLU A 440 -0.31 13.61 -15.30
CA GLU A 440 0.90 14.42 -15.08
C GLU A 440 2.20 13.64 -15.29
N THR A 441 2.19 12.32 -15.05
CA THR A 441 3.35 11.45 -15.33
C THR A 441 3.29 10.88 -16.75
N THR A 442 2.17 10.28 -17.15
CA THR A 442 2.10 9.52 -18.41
C THR A 442 2.17 10.42 -19.65
N ARG A 443 1.94 11.73 -19.54
CA ARG A 443 2.23 12.71 -20.62
C ARG A 443 3.71 12.74 -21.05
N HIS A 444 4.61 12.26 -20.21
CA HIS A 444 6.02 12.10 -20.55
C HIS A 444 6.29 10.80 -21.31
N ALA A 445 5.40 9.79 -21.20
CA ALA A 445 5.59 8.48 -21.78
C ALA A 445 5.60 8.49 -23.32
N ASP A 446 6.49 7.69 -23.90
CA ASP A 446 6.50 7.37 -25.31
C ASP A 446 5.40 6.40 -25.69
N ILE A 447 5.09 5.46 -24.78
CA ILE A 447 4.13 4.39 -24.99
C ILE A 447 3.26 4.27 -23.75
N ILE A 448 1.94 4.27 -23.91
CA ILE A 448 0.98 4.03 -22.83
C ILE A 448 0.15 2.80 -23.17
N LEU A 449 0.12 1.83 -22.27
CA LEU A 449 -0.58 0.55 -22.38
C LEU A 449 -1.72 0.52 -21.34
N PRO A 450 -2.98 0.76 -21.73
CA PRO A 450 -4.07 0.81 -20.77
C PRO A 450 -4.53 -0.57 -20.32
N SER A 451 -4.47 -0.81 -19.01
CA SER A 451 -5.10 -1.98 -18.38
C SER A 451 -6.64 -1.89 -18.44
N PRO A 452 -7.37 -3.00 -18.34
CA PRO A 452 -8.83 -2.96 -18.25
C PRO A 452 -9.33 -2.19 -17.01
N SER A 453 -10.59 -1.74 -17.07
CA SER A 453 -11.24 -1.14 -15.90
C SER A 453 -11.21 -2.10 -14.71
N GLN A 454 -11.26 -1.57 -13.51
CA GLN A 454 -11.47 -2.40 -12.32
C GLN A 454 -12.74 -3.26 -12.42
N LEU A 455 -13.79 -2.80 -13.13
CA LEU A 455 -15.02 -3.57 -13.38
C LEU A 455 -14.86 -4.72 -14.37
N GLN A 456 -13.78 -4.75 -15.15
CA GLN A 456 -13.49 -5.76 -16.18
C GLN A 456 -12.44 -6.77 -15.72
N ARG A 457 -12.05 -6.74 -14.44
CA ARG A 457 -11.03 -7.61 -13.86
C ARG A 457 -11.56 -8.38 -12.68
N ASP A 458 -11.05 -9.59 -12.54
CA ASP A 458 -11.19 -10.37 -11.33
C ASP A 458 -10.41 -9.72 -10.16
N HIS A 459 -10.84 -9.98 -8.93
CA HIS A 459 -10.18 -9.47 -7.75
C HIS A 459 -10.25 -10.46 -6.58
N TYR A 460 -9.09 -10.67 -5.98
CA TYR A 460 -8.92 -11.25 -4.66
C TYR A 460 -7.76 -10.52 -4.00
N ASP A 461 -7.92 -10.11 -2.76
CA ASP A 461 -6.89 -9.35 -2.07
C ASP A 461 -5.81 -10.27 -1.48
N VAL A 462 -4.64 -10.30 -2.11
CA VAL A 462 -3.52 -11.18 -1.70
C VAL A 462 -2.67 -10.52 -0.61
N LEU A 463 -2.56 -9.18 -0.62
CA LEU A 463 -1.63 -8.45 0.23
C LEU A 463 -2.32 -7.90 1.47
N LEU A 464 -3.40 -7.16 1.30
CA LEU A 464 -4.01 -6.31 2.33
C LEU A 464 -4.79 -7.14 3.35
N LEU A 465 -5.14 -8.39 3.04
CA LEU A 465 -5.65 -9.34 4.04
C LEU A 465 -4.61 -9.68 5.13
N GLN A 466 -3.31 -9.45 4.89
CA GLN A 466 -2.28 -9.52 5.95
C GLN A 466 -2.45 -8.43 7.02
N PHE A 467 -3.27 -7.42 6.77
CA PHE A 467 -3.56 -6.32 7.69
C PHE A 467 -5.04 -6.28 8.08
N ALA A 468 -5.80 -7.34 7.80
CA ALA A 468 -7.22 -7.39 8.10
C ALA A 468 -7.50 -7.62 9.57
N ILE A 469 -8.41 -6.83 10.12
CA ILE A 469 -8.85 -6.98 11.52
C ILE A 469 -9.66 -8.26 11.71
N ARG A 470 -10.17 -8.88 10.63
CA ARG A 470 -10.88 -10.16 10.63
C ARG A 470 -10.45 -11.00 9.42
N ASN A 471 -10.49 -12.31 9.58
CA ASN A 471 -10.20 -13.22 8.49
C ASN A 471 -11.39 -13.31 7.54
N VAL A 472 -11.18 -12.91 6.29
CA VAL A 472 -12.17 -13.00 5.20
C VAL A 472 -11.49 -13.54 3.94
N ALA A 473 -12.28 -14.06 3.00
CA ALA A 473 -11.80 -14.52 1.71
C ALA A 473 -12.89 -14.27 0.67
N ASN A 474 -12.70 -13.22 -0.14
CA ASN A 474 -13.70 -12.75 -1.09
C ASN A 474 -13.10 -12.73 -2.49
N TYR A 475 -13.40 -13.76 -3.30
CA TYR A 475 -13.13 -13.72 -4.74
C TYR A 475 -14.25 -12.96 -5.45
N SER A 476 -13.89 -11.99 -6.26
CA SER A 476 -14.81 -11.18 -7.05
C SER A 476 -14.53 -11.43 -8.53
N PRO A 477 -15.45 -12.07 -9.28
CA PRO A 477 -15.28 -12.17 -10.73
C PRO A 477 -15.43 -10.80 -11.39
N ALA A 478 -14.90 -10.65 -12.60
CA ALA A 478 -15.12 -9.51 -13.46
C ALA A 478 -16.62 -9.24 -13.62
N VAL A 479 -17.02 -7.99 -13.42
CA VAL A 479 -18.42 -7.57 -13.51
C VAL A 479 -18.83 -7.43 -14.97
N LEU A 480 -17.92 -6.95 -15.82
CA LEU A 480 -18.09 -6.73 -17.25
C LEU A 480 -17.03 -7.54 -18.01
N PRO A 481 -17.31 -7.97 -19.26
CA PRO A 481 -16.30 -8.58 -20.10
C PRO A 481 -15.23 -7.56 -20.52
N LEU A 482 -14.07 -8.08 -20.95
CA LEU A 482 -13.07 -7.29 -21.68
C LEU A 482 -13.62 -6.86 -23.04
N ASP A 483 -13.11 -5.73 -23.54
CA ASP A 483 -13.40 -5.29 -24.91
C ASP A 483 -12.68 -6.20 -25.93
N ASP A 484 -13.22 -6.32 -27.15
CA ASP A 484 -12.62 -7.19 -28.18
C ASP A 484 -11.17 -6.78 -28.47
N GLY A 485 -10.23 -7.73 -28.33
CA GLY A 485 -8.80 -7.52 -28.55
C GLY A 485 -8.09 -6.75 -27.42
N GLN A 486 -8.78 -6.40 -26.33
CA GLN A 486 -8.15 -5.83 -25.14
C GLN A 486 -7.49 -6.95 -24.31
N PRO A 487 -6.17 -6.88 -24.05
CA PRO A 487 -5.52 -7.78 -23.13
C PRO A 487 -5.89 -7.47 -21.68
N ASP A 488 -5.88 -8.49 -20.84
CA ASP A 488 -5.99 -8.33 -19.39
C ASP A 488 -4.71 -7.69 -18.81
N GLU A 489 -4.80 -7.15 -17.59
CA GLU A 489 -3.67 -6.52 -16.91
C GLU A 489 -2.51 -7.49 -16.69
N TRP A 490 -2.80 -8.76 -16.36
CA TRP A 490 -1.75 -9.76 -16.18
C TRP A 490 -1.01 -10.05 -17.49
N GLU A 491 -1.73 -10.09 -18.62
CA GLU A 491 -1.15 -10.32 -19.95
C GLU A 491 -0.21 -9.18 -20.31
N ILE A 492 -0.61 -7.93 -20.03
CA ILE A 492 0.24 -6.75 -20.25
C ILE A 492 1.55 -6.87 -19.46
N LEU A 493 1.48 -7.18 -18.17
CA LEU A 493 2.65 -7.27 -17.29
C LEU A 493 3.57 -8.45 -17.65
N ALA A 494 2.98 -9.61 -17.92
CA ALA A 494 3.69 -10.81 -18.35
C ALA A 494 4.40 -10.58 -19.69
N LYS A 495 3.70 -10.04 -20.68
CA LYS A 495 4.23 -9.78 -22.02
C LYS A 495 5.34 -8.74 -22.01
N LEU A 496 5.20 -7.65 -21.23
CA LEU A 496 6.29 -6.69 -21.01
C LEU A 496 7.54 -7.36 -20.43
N GLY A 497 7.37 -8.24 -19.43
CA GLY A 497 8.47 -9.00 -18.83
C GLY A 497 9.14 -9.96 -19.81
N LEU A 498 8.38 -10.59 -20.71
CA LEU A 498 8.92 -11.48 -21.76
C LEU A 498 9.63 -10.68 -22.87
N ILE A 499 9.09 -9.55 -23.30
CA ILE A 499 9.75 -8.68 -24.28
C ILE A 499 11.10 -8.20 -23.74
N ALA A 500 11.18 -7.80 -22.46
CA ALA A 500 12.42 -7.42 -21.79
C ALA A 500 13.46 -8.55 -21.67
N GLN A 501 13.03 -9.80 -21.85
CA GLN A 501 13.90 -10.98 -21.92
C GLN A 501 14.32 -11.36 -23.34
N GLY A 502 13.78 -10.71 -24.38
CA GLY A 502 14.16 -10.95 -25.76
C GLY A 502 13.15 -11.76 -26.60
N PHE A 503 11.98 -12.13 -26.06
CA PHE A 503 11.04 -13.04 -26.76
C PHE A 503 10.25 -12.39 -27.93
N GLY A 504 10.41 -11.09 -28.17
CA GLY A 504 9.77 -10.37 -29.28
C GLY A 504 8.30 -9.98 -29.03
N PRO A 505 7.68 -9.22 -29.96
CA PRO A 505 6.36 -8.63 -29.75
C PRO A 505 5.19 -9.61 -29.85
N ASP A 506 5.38 -10.75 -30.51
CA ASP A 506 4.34 -11.78 -30.74
C ASP A 506 4.33 -12.88 -29.66
N VAL A 507 5.14 -12.72 -28.61
CA VAL A 507 5.22 -13.71 -27.52
C VAL A 507 3.87 -13.84 -26.82
N ASP A 508 3.47 -15.09 -26.60
CA ASP A 508 2.26 -15.43 -25.84
C ASP A 508 2.51 -15.24 -24.33
N PRO A 509 1.78 -14.33 -23.64
CA PRO A 509 1.94 -14.10 -22.21
C PRO A 509 1.63 -15.35 -21.36
N ALA A 510 0.84 -16.31 -21.85
CA ALA A 510 0.52 -17.53 -21.13
C ALA A 510 1.77 -18.37 -20.79
N GLN A 511 2.85 -18.24 -21.57
CA GLN A 511 4.12 -18.93 -21.26
C GLN A 511 4.72 -18.46 -19.92
N ALA A 512 4.52 -17.20 -19.55
CA ALA A 512 4.97 -16.67 -18.27
C ALA A 512 4.00 -16.99 -17.13
N ASP A 513 2.70 -17.08 -17.42
CA ASP A 513 1.67 -17.50 -16.44
C ASP A 513 1.97 -18.91 -15.92
N ASP A 514 2.10 -19.89 -16.82
CA ASP A 514 2.40 -21.29 -16.46
C ASP A 514 3.64 -21.37 -15.54
N LEU A 515 4.72 -20.67 -15.89
CA LEU A 515 5.95 -20.65 -15.10
C LEU A 515 5.76 -19.96 -13.73
N ALA A 516 5.04 -18.84 -13.69
CA ALA A 516 4.81 -18.08 -12.47
C ALA A 516 3.93 -18.85 -11.48
N ILE A 517 2.81 -19.39 -11.96
CA ILE A 517 1.85 -20.13 -11.15
C ILE A 517 2.41 -21.48 -10.72
N ASP A 518 3.08 -22.24 -11.59
CA ASP A 518 3.76 -23.48 -11.19
C ASP A 518 4.78 -23.22 -10.08
N GLY A 519 5.57 -22.14 -10.23
CA GLY A 519 6.55 -21.74 -9.22
C GLY A 519 5.89 -21.41 -7.88
N LEU A 520 4.78 -20.65 -7.90
CA LEU A 520 4.01 -20.30 -6.72
C LEU A 520 3.41 -21.53 -6.04
N VAL A 521 2.78 -22.41 -6.82
CA VAL A 521 2.15 -23.64 -6.33
C VAL A 521 3.21 -24.55 -5.71
N ARG A 522 4.29 -24.88 -6.44
CA ARG A 522 5.38 -25.71 -5.92
C ARG A 522 5.99 -25.15 -4.64
N HIS A 523 6.18 -23.85 -4.55
CA HIS A 523 6.68 -23.22 -3.32
C HIS A 523 5.66 -23.28 -2.17
N SER A 524 4.37 -23.28 -2.47
CA SER A 524 3.30 -23.25 -1.45
C SER A 524 2.85 -24.62 -0.98
N VAL A 525 2.90 -25.65 -1.85
CA VAL A 525 2.48 -27.03 -1.54
C VAL A 525 3.65 -28.02 -1.46
N GLY A 526 4.86 -27.60 -1.84
CA GLY A 526 6.06 -28.41 -1.65
C GLY A 526 6.28 -28.63 -0.16
N ASP A 527 6.34 -29.91 0.24
CA ASP A 527 6.68 -30.32 1.60
C ASP A 527 8.08 -29.76 1.94
N PRO A 528 8.26 -28.99 3.03
CA PRO A 528 9.53 -28.35 3.36
C PRO A 528 10.70 -29.31 3.61
#